data_AF-A0A920E8K6-F1
#
_entry.id   AF-A0A920E8K6-F1
#
_cell.length_a   1.000
_cell.length_b   1.000
_cell.length_c   1.000
_cell.angle_alpha   90.00
_cell.angle_beta   90.00
_cell.angle_gamma   90.00
#
_symmetry.space_group_name_H-M   'P 1'
#
loop_
_entity.id
_entity.type
_entity.pdbx_description
1 polymer ?
#
loop_
_entity_poly.entity_id
_entity_poly.type
_entity_poly.pdbx_seq_one_letter_code
_entity_poly.pdbx_strand_id
1 'polypeptide(L)' 'MTRLAIIAGQGNLPLQVARAADEQGYDVVIFPIEGQADAVFDGFVVQPVRLGAIGQTQGFFEPS' A
#
# COMPACT_ATOMS: atom_id res chain seq x y z
N MET A 1 6.68 -16.10 -0.13
CA MET A 1 5.67 -15.18 0.41
C MET A 1 5.37 -14.16 -0.68
N THR A 2 4.11 -14.00 -1.08
CA THR A 2 3.75 -13.13 -2.21
C THR A 2 3.64 -11.69 -1.73
N ARG A 3 4.30 -10.76 -2.41
CA ARG A 3 4.27 -9.34 -2.05
C ARG A 3 3.07 -8.64 -2.70
N LEU A 4 2.34 -7.84 -1.92
CA LEU A 4 1.19 -7.09 -2.40
C LEU A 4 1.39 -5.59 -2.16
N ALA A 5 1.41 -4.83 -3.25
CA ALA A 5 1.39 -3.37 -3.21
C ALA A 5 -0.04 -2.86 -3.18
N ILE A 6 -0.38 -1.99 -2.22
CA ILE A 6 -1.67 -1.29 -2.18
C ILE A 6 -1.41 0.20 -2.31
N ILE A 7 -1.91 0.80 -3.40
CA ILE A 7 -1.94 2.26 -3.55
C ILE A 7 -3.24 2.75 -2.89
N ALA A 8 -3.10 3.45 -1.76
CA ALA A 8 -4.24 3.83 -0.94
C ALA A 8 -4.68 5.27 -1.23
N GLY A 9 -5.90 5.40 -1.74
CA GLY A 9 -6.63 6.68 -1.79
C GLY A 9 -7.45 6.92 -0.52
N GLN A 10 -8.46 7.77 -0.64
CA GLN A 10 -9.35 8.12 0.48
C GLN A 10 -10.24 6.95 0.91
N GLY A 11 -10.60 6.93 2.20
CA GLY A 11 -11.55 6.02 2.81
C GLY A 11 -10.90 4.78 3.42
N ASN A 12 -11.73 3.90 3.97
CA ASN A 12 -11.27 2.76 4.77
C ASN A 12 -11.06 1.47 3.95
N LEU A 13 -11.49 1.43 2.68
CA LEU A 13 -11.36 0.24 1.83
C LEU A 13 -9.91 -0.24 1.69
N PRO A 14 -8.90 0.63 1.44
CA PRO A 14 -7.51 0.19 1.34
C PRO A 14 -7.01 -0.50 2.62
N LEU A 15 -7.42 -0.02 3.80
CA LEU A 15 -7.04 -0.63 5.08
C LEU A 15 -7.71 -2.00 5.27
N GLN A 16 -8.97 -2.15 4.88
CA GLN A 16 -9.67 -3.44 4.94
C GLN A 16 -9.03 -4.47 4.01
N VAL A 17 -8.66 -4.06 2.79
CA VAL A 17 -7.93 -4.92 1.84
C VAL A 17 -6.57 -5.32 2.40
N ALA A 18 -5.82 -4.37 2.98
CA ALA A 18 -4.51 -4.64 3.58
C ALA A 18 -4.59 -5.70 4.69
N ARG A 19 -5.54 -5.58 5.61
CA ARG A 19 -5.75 -6.54 6.71
C ARG A 19 -6.14 -7.92 6.19
N ALA A 20 -7.09 -7.98 5.26
CA ALA A 20 -7.52 -9.26 4.68
C ALA A 20 -6.38 -9.97 3.93
N ALA A 21 -5.49 -9.22 3.28
CA ALA A 21 -4.33 -9.79 2.60
C ALA A 21 -3.25 -10.26 3.58
N ASP A 22 -2.98 -9.50 4.64
CA ASP A 22 -2.05 -9.90 5.70
C ASP A 22 -2.50 -11.19 6.40
N GLU A 23 -3.80 -11.31 6.72
CA GLU A 23 -4.42 -12.53 7.25
C GLU A 23 -4.28 -13.74 6.31
N GLN A 24 -4.12 -13.50 5.01
CA GLN A 24 -3.87 -14.53 3.99
C GLN A 24 -2.37 -14.82 3.77
N GLY A 25 -1.46 -14.14 4.49
CA GLY A 25 -0.02 -14.36 4.44
C GLY A 25 0.72 -13.60 3.34
N TYR A 26 0.12 -12.53 2.80
CA TYR A 26 0.82 -11.63 1.88
C TYR A 26 1.78 -10.70 2.64
N ASP A 27 2.92 -10.38 2.04
CA ASP A 27 3.78 -9.28 2.51
C ASP A 27 3.23 -7.96 1.94
N VAL A 28 2.46 -7.24 2.76
CA VAL A 28 1.72 -6.05 2.33
C VAL A 28 2.55 -4.78 2.50
N VAL A 29 2.64 -3.99 1.42
CA VAL A 29 3.23 -2.64 1.44
C VAL A 29 2.19 -1.62 0.99
N ILE A 30 2.00 -0.58 1.79
CA ILE A 30 1.02 0.47 1.54
C ILE A 30 1.72 1.71 0.97
N PHE A 31 1.16 2.26 -0.10
CA PHE A 31 1.53 3.55 -0.67
C PHE A 31 0.37 4.54 -0.56
N PRO A 32 0.24 5.27 0.57
CA PRO A 32 -0.78 6.29 0.72
C PRO A 32 -0.57 7.44 -0.25
N ILE A 33 -1.62 7.84 -0.97
CA ILE A 33 -1.58 9.00 -1.84
C ILE A 33 -1.64 10.27 -0.97
N GLU A 34 -0.57 11.08 -1.03
CA GLU A 34 -0.48 12.37 -0.35
C GLU A 34 -1.68 13.25 -0.69
N GLY A 35 -2.34 13.78 0.34
CA GLY A 35 -3.52 14.65 0.20
C GLY A 35 -4.82 13.92 -0.15
N GLN A 36 -4.83 12.58 -0.24
CA GLN A 36 -6.05 11.78 -0.42
C GLN A 36 -6.26 10.75 0.68
N ALA A 37 -5.22 10.00 1.04
CA ALA A 37 -5.32 8.97 2.06
C ALA A 37 -5.59 9.58 3.44
N ASP A 38 -6.63 9.08 4.11
CA ASP A 38 -7.10 9.53 5.43
C ASP A 38 -7.17 8.38 6.46
N ALA A 39 -6.96 7.14 6.03
CA ALA A 39 -6.85 5.98 6.92
C ALA A 39 -5.46 5.89 7.59
N VAL A 40 -5.44 5.26 8.78
CA VAL A 40 -4.21 4.96 9.53
C VAL A 40 -3.81 3.51 9.26
N PHE A 41 -2.58 3.31 8.76
CA PHE A 41 -2.04 2.02 8.33
C PHE A 41 -1.00 1.43 9.30
N ASP A 42 -1.20 1.63 10.60
CA ASP A 42 -0.30 1.09 11.63
C ASP A 42 -0.15 -0.43 11.49
N GLY A 43 1.08 -0.92 11.63
CA GLY A 43 1.42 -2.34 11.48
C GLY A 43 1.83 -2.75 10.07
N PHE A 44 1.66 -1.89 9.07
CA PHE A 44 2.15 -2.14 7.70
C PHE A 44 3.44 -1.38 7.41
N VAL A 45 4.20 -1.83 6.40
CA VAL A 45 5.22 -1.00 5.77
C VAL A 45 4.52 0.08 4.95
N VAL A 46 4.79 1.35 5.25
CA VAL A 46 4.10 2.50 4.65
C VAL A 46 5.10 3.42 3.97
N GLN A 47 4.83 3.78 2.71
CA GLN A 47 5.60 4.75 1.95
C GLN A 47 4.68 5.72 1.21
N PRO A 48 4.51 6.97 1.70
CA PRO A 48 3.70 7.97 1.02
C PRO A 48 4.16 8.24 -0.41
N VAL A 49 3.20 8.45 -1.32
CA VAL A 49 3.44 8.76 -2.73
C VAL A 49 2.58 9.92 -3.19
N ARG A 50 3.12 10.70 -4.13
CA ARG A 50 2.31 11.65 -4.90
C ARG A 50 1.60 10.91 -6.02
N LEU A 51 0.36 11.30 -6.34
CA LEU A 51 -0.42 10.71 -7.43
C LEU A 51 0.35 10.69 -8.76
N GLY A 52 1.05 11.80 -9.09
CA GLY A 52 1.87 11.90 -10.30
C GLY A 52 3.16 11.08 -10.28
N ALA A 53 3.55 10.52 -9.12
CA ALA A 53 4.77 9.72 -8.94
C ALA A 53 4.49 8.22 -8.79
N ILE A 54 3.23 7.77 -8.89
CA ILE A 54 2.86 6.36 -8.74
C ILE A 54 3.63 5.45 -9.70
N GLY A 55 3.96 5.90 -10.91
CA GLY A 55 4.76 5.10 -11.87
C GLY A 55 6.14 4.68 -11.33
N GLN A 56 6.68 5.37 -10.33
CA GLN A 56 7.96 5.06 -9.72
C GLN A 56 7.87 3.95 -8.64
N THR A 57 6.67 3.53 -8.24
CA THR A 57 6.51 2.45 -7.25
C THR A 57 6.86 1.07 -7.81
N GLN A 58 6.95 0.91 -9.14
CA GLN A 58 7.29 -0.37 -9.78
C GLN A 58 8.67 -0.91 -9.37
N GLY A 59 9.65 -0.03 -9.14
CA GLY A 59 10.99 -0.42 -8.71
C GLY A 59 11.05 -1.08 -7.32
N PHE A 60 9.97 -1.00 -6.52
CA PHE A 60 9.89 -1.67 -5.22
C PHE A 60 9.53 -3.17 -5.31
N PHE A 61 9.09 -3.62 -6.49
CA PHE A 61 8.56 -4.97 -6.70
C PHE A 61 9.30 -5.75 -7.80
N GLU A 62 10.41 -5.21 -8.32
CA GLU A 62 11.24 -5.94 -9.26
C GLU A 62 11.83 -7.19 -8.57
N PRO A 63 11.64 -8.39 -9.15
CA PRO A 63 12.29 -9.58 -8.64
C PRO A 63 13.81 -9.44 -8.85
N SER A 64 14.55 -9.57 -7.75
CA SER A 64 16.02 -9.65 -7.73
C SER A 64 16.55 -10.85 -8.51
#